data_AF-A0A4U1WF88-F1
#
_entry.id   AF-A0A4U1WF88-F1
#
_cell.length_a   1.000
_cell.length_b   1.000
_cell.length_c   1.000
_cell.angle_alpha   90.00
_cell.angle_beta   90.00
_cell.angle_gamma   90.00
#
_symmetry.space_group_name_H-M   'P 1'
#
loop_
_entity.id
_entity.type
_entity.pdbx_description
1 polymer ?
#
loop_
_entity_poly.entity_id
_entity_poly.type
_entity_poly.pdbx_seq_one_letter_code
_entity_poly.pdbx_strand_id
1 'polypeptide(L)'
;RLTKYIRALGIVVSDQCPSYNWIAADRHQLCWAHVKRNLQQMADYSGGGHTAYIGKHLCLLTNAIFHTRHRYEQGELDYSRYLRRMHRLQKSFDHWLSKGTGVMVKRYRGRCKLLLKHRESLWVFLKKTSIPLTNNEAGRCIKGFVIQRKISFGTTSDAGDKFRSRIHTLIETCKKRGLSAMSVLSEIITSFVEKKPYPNVFDL
;
A
#
# COMPACT_ATOMS: atom_id res chain seq x y z
N ARG A 1 -1.97 -24.71 8.58
CA ARG A 1 -2.36 -23.82 9.70
C ARG A 1 -2.43 -22.38 9.20
N LEU A 2 -3.67 -21.87 9.09
CA LEU A 2 -4.11 -20.46 8.96
C LEU A 2 -3.66 -19.65 7.73
N THR A 3 -4.41 -19.86 6.66
CA THR A 3 -4.66 -18.94 5.53
C THR A 3 -5.10 -17.57 6.06
N LYS A 4 -4.26 -16.54 5.90
CA LYS A 4 -4.56 -15.14 6.25
C LYS A 4 -5.45 -14.52 5.16
N TYR A 5 -6.75 -14.80 5.21
CA TYR A 5 -7.75 -13.99 4.48
C TYR A 5 -7.87 -12.63 5.17
N ILE A 6 -7.32 -11.57 4.58
CA ILE A 6 -7.57 -10.20 5.05
C ILE A 6 -8.52 -9.53 4.06
N ARG A 7 -9.81 -9.73 4.29
CA ARG A 7 -10.86 -8.81 3.83
C ARG A 7 -10.85 -7.65 4.82
N ALA A 8 -9.97 -6.66 4.61
CA ALA A 8 -9.86 -5.51 5.51
C ALA A 8 -11.13 -4.64 5.39
N LEU A 9 -12.15 -4.94 6.21
CA LEU A 9 -13.24 -4.08 6.74
C LEU A 9 -13.41 -2.67 6.12
N GLY A 10 -13.57 -2.57 4.80
CA GLY A 10 -13.75 -1.29 4.09
C GLY A 10 -12.61 -0.26 4.26
N ILE A 11 -11.40 -0.68 4.63
CA ILE A 11 -10.25 0.24 4.80
C ILE A 11 -9.38 0.21 3.56
N VAL A 12 -9.19 1.37 2.95
CA VAL A 12 -8.38 1.55 1.75
C VAL A 12 -6.97 1.95 2.14
N VAL A 13 -5.97 1.19 1.67
CA VAL A 13 -4.55 1.56 1.79
C VAL A 13 -4.07 2.11 0.45
N SER A 14 -3.75 3.40 0.36
CA SER A 14 -3.33 4.01 -0.91
C SER A 14 -2.04 4.81 -0.80
N ASP A 15 -1.51 5.21 -1.95
CA ASP A 15 -0.55 6.30 -2.01
C ASP A 15 -1.23 7.64 -1.64
N GLN A 16 -0.44 8.70 -1.42
CA GLN A 16 -0.94 10.04 -1.12
C GLN A 16 -1.53 10.73 -2.37
N CYS A 17 -2.21 9.99 -3.25
CA CYS A 17 -2.82 10.53 -4.45
C CYS A 17 -4.10 11.30 -4.08
N PRO A 18 -4.28 12.55 -4.57
CA PRO A 18 -5.47 13.36 -4.27
C PRO A 18 -6.81 12.71 -4.66
N SER A 19 -6.81 11.74 -5.59
CA SER A 19 -8.01 11.01 -6.02
C SER A 19 -8.67 10.20 -4.90
N TYR A 20 -7.98 9.99 -3.76
CA TYR A 20 -8.53 9.29 -2.59
C TYR A 20 -9.04 10.23 -1.49
N ASN A 21 -8.98 11.56 -1.69
CA ASN A 21 -9.35 12.53 -0.65
C ASN A 21 -10.85 12.50 -0.27
N TRP A 22 -11.70 11.84 -1.06
CA TRP A 22 -13.12 11.64 -0.74
C TRP A 22 -13.36 10.54 0.31
N ILE A 23 -12.34 9.72 0.60
CA ILE A 23 -12.44 8.65 1.60
C ILE A 23 -12.31 9.26 3.00
N ALA A 24 -13.19 8.86 3.91
CA ALA A 24 -13.13 9.28 5.31
C ALA A 24 -11.79 8.88 5.96
N ALA A 25 -11.23 9.77 6.79
CA ALA A 25 -9.87 9.63 7.32
C ALA A 25 -9.67 8.37 8.19
N ASP A 26 -10.73 7.89 8.85
CA ASP A 26 -10.76 6.68 9.66
C ASP A 26 -10.84 5.37 8.85
N ARG A 27 -11.18 5.47 7.56
CA ARG A 27 -11.25 4.37 6.58
C ARG A 27 -10.13 4.42 5.55
N HIS A 28 -9.23 5.40 5.66
CA HIS A 28 -8.14 5.61 4.73
C HIS A 28 -6.79 5.48 5.43
N GLN A 29 -6.02 4.45 5.11
CA GLN A 29 -4.64 4.31 5.56
C GLN A 29 -3.68 4.81 4.48
N LEU A 30 -2.88 5.82 4.79
CA LEU A 30 -1.78 6.23 3.92
C LEU A 30 -0.66 5.20 3.95
N CYS A 31 -0.17 4.83 2.77
CA CYS A 31 0.93 3.90 2.63
C CYS A 31 2.25 4.52 3.13
N TRP A 32 2.81 3.96 4.19
CA TRP A 32 4.04 4.45 4.81
C TRP A 32 5.27 4.35 3.91
N ALA A 33 5.29 3.45 2.92
CA ALA A 33 6.37 3.39 1.94
C ALA A 33 6.41 4.65 1.04
N HIS A 34 5.23 5.18 0.68
CA HIS A 34 5.13 6.44 -0.07
C HIS A 34 5.47 7.64 0.81
N VAL A 35 5.01 7.64 2.07
CA VAL A 35 5.40 8.65 3.07
C VAL A 35 6.93 8.70 3.18
N LYS A 36 7.59 7.55 3.40
CA LYS A 36 9.04 7.44 3.51
C LYS A 36 9.76 8.01 2.28
N ARG A 37 9.35 7.63 1.06
CA ARG A 37 9.97 8.12 -0.18
C ARG A 37 9.87 9.63 -0.31
N ASN A 38 8.72 10.20 0.04
CA ASN A 38 8.51 11.64 0.05
C ASN A 38 9.39 12.34 1.10
N LEU A 39 9.52 11.77 2.30
CA LEU A 39 10.41 12.33 3.32
C LEU A 39 11.89 12.21 2.93
N GLN A 40 12.25 11.13 2.23
CA GLN A 40 13.61 10.92 1.73
C GLN A 40 14.02 12.02 0.74
N GLN A 41 13.13 12.43 -0.17
CA GLN A 41 13.39 13.58 -1.05
C GLN A 41 13.67 14.88 -0.27
N MET A 42 13.06 15.04 0.91
CA MET A 42 13.34 16.19 1.78
C MET A 42 14.70 16.05 2.48
N ALA A 43 15.03 14.84 2.93
CA ALA A 43 16.33 14.52 3.54
C ALA A 43 17.49 14.72 2.56
N ASP A 44 17.27 14.40 1.28
CA ASP A 44 18.24 14.50 0.19
C ASP A 44 18.17 15.85 -0.54
N TYR A 45 17.51 16.84 0.05
CA TYR A 45 17.42 18.16 -0.54
C TYR A 45 18.82 18.76 -0.73
N SER A 46 19.18 19.06 -1.98
CA SER A 46 20.51 19.58 -2.36
C SER A 46 20.87 20.90 -1.69
N GLY A 47 19.87 21.75 -1.37
CA GLY A 47 20.10 22.99 -0.62
C GLY A 47 20.43 22.77 0.87
N GLY A 48 20.36 21.52 1.36
CA GLY A 48 20.84 21.14 2.68
C GLY A 48 20.15 21.85 3.85
N GLY A 49 20.96 22.15 4.87
CA GLY A 49 20.58 22.95 6.03
C GLY A 49 19.40 22.38 6.83
N HIS A 50 18.60 23.29 7.39
CA HIS A 50 17.49 22.95 8.28
C HIS A 50 16.42 22.06 7.61
N THR A 51 16.18 22.25 6.30
CA THR A 51 15.23 21.44 5.53
C THR A 51 15.68 19.98 5.46
N ALA A 52 16.92 19.72 5.06
CA ALA A 52 17.47 18.37 4.98
C ALA A 52 17.55 17.72 6.38
N TYR A 53 17.91 18.50 7.40
CA TYR A 53 17.96 18.05 8.79
C TYR A 53 16.60 17.53 9.28
N ILE A 54 15.51 18.29 9.09
CA ILE A 54 14.15 17.82 9.43
C ILE A 54 13.79 16.57 8.63
N GLY A 55 14.10 16.54 7.32
CA GLY A 55 13.85 15.38 6.48
C GLY A 55 14.52 14.11 7.01
N LYS A 56 15.80 14.20 7.42
CA LYS A 56 16.55 13.09 8.01
C LYS A 56 15.92 12.57 9.30
N HIS A 57 15.50 13.46 10.21
CA HIS A 57 14.79 13.08 11.43
C HIS A 57 13.47 12.36 11.13
N LEU A 58 12.68 12.87 10.19
CA LEU A 58 11.43 12.24 9.77
C LEU A 58 11.67 10.86 9.13
N CYS A 59 12.74 10.69 8.35
CA CYS A 59 13.16 9.39 7.82
C CYS A 59 13.56 8.41 8.93
N LEU A 60 14.33 8.85 9.92
CA LEU A 60 14.73 8.03 11.07
C LEU A 60 13.50 7.52 11.85
N LEU A 61 12.54 8.41 12.12
CA LEU A 61 11.28 8.05 12.78
C LEU A 61 10.48 7.06 11.93
N THR A 62 10.42 7.28 10.62
CA THR A 62 9.73 6.37 9.70
C THR A 62 10.37 4.98 9.69
N ASN A 63 11.70 4.89 9.73
CA ASN A 63 12.42 3.61 9.87
C ASN A 63 12.09 2.93 11.20
N ALA A 64 12.03 3.70 12.30
CA ALA A 64 11.66 3.18 13.61
C ALA A 64 10.21 2.65 13.64
N ILE A 65 9.28 3.26 12.91
CA ILE A 65 7.91 2.75 12.73
C ILE A 65 7.93 1.38 12.04
N PHE A 66 8.60 1.25 10.89
CA PHE A 66 8.73 -0.02 10.18
C PHE A 66 9.36 -1.10 11.06
N HIS A 67 10.48 -0.78 11.72
CA HIS A 67 11.17 -1.71 12.61
C HIS A 67 10.27 -2.15 13.78
N THR A 68 9.59 -1.21 14.44
CA THR A 68 8.66 -1.51 15.54
C THR A 68 7.51 -2.40 15.07
N ARG A 69 7.01 -2.19 13.85
CA ARG A 69 5.99 -3.03 13.25
C ARG A 69 6.49 -4.45 12.98
N HIS A 70 7.65 -4.60 12.35
CA HIS A 70 8.20 -5.92 12.02
C HIS A 70 8.45 -6.76 13.27
N ARG A 71 9.03 -6.16 14.31
CA ARG A 71 9.24 -6.85 15.58
C ARG A 71 7.93 -7.34 16.23
N TYR A 72 6.86 -6.56 16.13
CA TYR A 72 5.52 -7.01 16.57
C TYR A 72 4.99 -8.16 15.71
N GLU A 73 5.13 -8.07 14.38
CA GLU A 73 4.70 -9.15 13.46
C GLU A 73 5.49 -10.45 13.64
N GLN A 74 6.74 -10.36 14.10
CA GLN A 74 7.62 -11.48 14.42
C GLN A 74 7.41 -12.05 15.84
N GLY A 75 6.51 -11.45 16.64
CA GLY A 75 6.25 -11.89 18.01
C GLY A 75 7.30 -11.45 19.04
N GLU A 76 8.25 -10.59 18.67
CA GLU A 76 9.28 -10.07 19.59
C GLU A 76 8.79 -8.94 20.49
N LEU A 77 7.61 -8.39 20.20
CA LEU A 77 6.97 -7.34 20.98
C LEU A 77 5.54 -7.74 21.31
N ASP A 78 5.18 -7.66 22.59
CA ASP A 78 3.79 -7.73 22.99
C ASP A 78 3.02 -6.48 22.48
N TYR A 79 1.70 -6.64 22.39
CA TYR A 79 0.82 -5.61 21.86
C TYR A 79 0.86 -4.30 22.66
N SER A 80 0.99 -4.37 23.99
CA SER A 80 1.02 -3.19 24.86
C SER A 80 2.29 -2.35 24.64
N ARG A 81 3.45 -3.01 24.51
CA ARG A 81 4.75 -2.38 24.22
C ARG A 81 4.77 -1.84 22.81
N TYR A 82 4.19 -2.57 21.85
CA TYR A 82 4.03 -2.11 20.47
C TYR A 82 3.25 -0.78 20.40
N LEU A 83 2.04 -0.73 20.98
CA LEU A 83 1.21 0.48 21.00
C LEU A 83 1.92 1.63 21.72
N ARG A 84 2.53 1.38 22.88
CA ARG A 84 3.26 2.41 23.64
C ARG A 84 4.39 3.02 22.80
N ARG A 85 5.18 2.20 22.10
CA ARG A 85 6.25 2.66 21.22
C ARG A 85 5.69 3.44 20.02
N MET A 86 4.63 2.94 19.39
CA MET A 86 3.99 3.61 18.27
C MET A 86 3.41 4.97 18.64
N HIS A 87 2.75 5.12 19.79
CA HIS A 87 2.26 6.43 20.25
C HIS A 87 3.39 7.42 20.54
N ARG A 88 4.55 6.96 21.06
CA ARG A 88 5.73 7.81 21.22
C ARG A 88 6.26 8.27 19.86
N LEU A 89 6.39 7.35 18.90
CA LEU A 89 6.80 7.66 17.54
C LEU A 89 5.84 8.62 16.85
N GLN A 90 4.53 8.45 17.04
CA GLN A 90 3.50 9.36 16.53
C GLN A 90 3.68 10.78 17.05
N LYS A 91 3.83 10.97 18.37
CA LYS A 91 4.08 12.29 18.96
C LYS A 91 5.37 12.93 18.42
N SER A 92 6.46 12.16 18.35
CA SER A 92 7.72 12.66 17.79
C SER A 92 7.58 13.03 16.32
N PHE A 93 6.86 12.22 15.53
CA PHE A 93 6.64 12.47 14.12
C PHE A 93 5.83 13.75 13.89
N ASP A 94 4.73 13.94 14.64
CA ASP A 94 3.91 15.15 14.60
C ASP A 94 4.73 16.41 14.95
N HIS A 95 5.60 16.32 15.97
CA HIS A 95 6.51 17.42 16.35
C HIS A 95 7.44 17.82 15.22
N TRP A 96 8.09 16.85 14.57
CA TRP A 96 9.00 17.14 13.46
C TRP A 96 8.27 17.59 12.20
N LEU A 97 7.06 17.10 11.94
CA LEU A 97 6.21 17.63 10.86
C LEU A 97 5.84 19.08 11.12
N SER A 98 5.50 19.44 12.36
CA SER A 98 5.19 20.81 12.77
C SER A 98 6.36 21.74 12.47
N LYS A 99 7.58 21.37 12.86
CA LYS A 99 8.81 22.10 12.46
C LYS A 99 8.97 22.19 10.95
N GLY A 100 8.68 21.10 10.25
CA GLY A 100 8.66 21.03 8.78
C GLY A 100 7.72 22.03 8.11
N THR A 101 6.68 22.50 8.80
CA THR A 101 5.78 23.55 8.26
C THR A 101 6.40 24.96 8.25
N GLY A 102 7.54 25.15 8.91
CA GLY A 102 8.29 26.40 8.94
C GLY A 102 9.41 26.50 7.91
N VAL A 103 9.75 25.42 7.19
CA VAL A 103 10.88 25.44 6.24
C VAL A 103 10.63 26.41 5.09
N MET A 104 11.68 27.03 4.55
CA MET A 104 11.57 28.03 3.49
C MET A 104 11.11 27.44 2.15
N VAL A 105 11.49 26.20 1.88
CA VAL A 105 11.18 25.53 0.61
C VAL A 105 9.70 25.14 0.56
N LYS A 106 8.91 25.89 -0.24
CA LYS A 106 7.45 25.75 -0.37
C LYS A 106 6.99 24.31 -0.59
N ARG A 107 7.71 23.54 -1.42
CA ARG A 107 7.41 22.12 -1.69
C ARG A 107 7.39 21.28 -0.42
N TYR A 108 8.43 21.36 0.40
CA TYR A 108 8.55 20.53 1.61
C TYR A 108 7.68 21.05 2.76
N ARG A 109 7.51 22.38 2.83
CA ARG A 109 6.53 23.01 3.71
C ARG A 109 5.12 22.47 3.46
N GLY A 110 4.68 22.50 2.19
CA GLY A 110 3.36 22.01 1.78
C GLY A 110 3.18 20.52 2.06
N ARG A 111 4.23 19.71 1.84
CA ARG A 111 4.24 18.29 2.17
C ARG A 111 4.03 18.03 3.67
N CYS A 112 4.73 18.77 4.54
CA CYS A 112 4.55 18.61 5.99
C CYS A 112 3.14 19.03 6.44
N LYS A 113 2.62 20.15 5.91
CA LYS A 113 1.24 20.60 6.16
C LYS A 113 0.21 19.55 5.72
N LEU A 114 0.41 18.95 4.54
CA LEU A 114 -0.47 17.91 4.02
C LEU A 114 -0.48 16.67 4.92
N LEU A 115 0.69 16.21 5.36
CA LEU A 115 0.78 15.06 6.27
C LEU A 115 0.11 15.33 7.62
N LEU A 116 0.23 16.55 8.15
CA LEU A 116 -0.50 16.96 9.36
C LEU A 116 -2.02 17.01 9.13
N LYS A 117 -2.47 17.50 7.98
CA LYS A 117 -3.89 17.50 7.61
C LYS A 117 -4.46 16.07 7.57
N HIS A 118 -3.69 15.12 7.04
CA HIS A 118 -4.07 13.70 6.97
C HIS A 118 -3.52 12.87 8.13
N ARG A 119 -3.35 13.50 9.31
CA ARG A 119 -2.76 12.84 10.49
C ARG A 119 -3.48 11.54 10.83
N GLU A 120 -4.80 11.53 10.90
CA GLU A 120 -5.54 10.31 11.24
C GLU A 120 -5.24 9.17 10.25
N SER A 121 -5.23 9.48 8.95
CA SER A 121 -4.96 8.51 7.89
C SER A 121 -3.56 7.91 7.93
N LEU A 122 -2.59 8.55 8.59
CA LEU A 122 -1.27 7.96 8.81
C LEU A 122 -1.29 6.79 9.80
N TRP A 123 -2.23 6.79 10.75
CA TRP A 123 -2.18 5.95 11.95
C TRP A 123 -3.36 4.98 12.11
N VAL A 124 -4.21 4.83 11.09
CA VAL A 124 -5.38 3.92 11.13
C VAL A 124 -4.98 2.48 11.46
N PHE A 125 -3.80 2.03 11.02
CA PHE A 125 -3.26 0.70 11.33
C PHE A 125 -3.07 0.41 12.83
N LEU A 126 -3.04 1.44 13.69
CA LEU A 126 -3.01 1.27 15.13
C LEU A 126 -4.36 0.83 15.70
N LYS A 127 -5.47 1.18 15.03
CA LYS A 127 -6.82 0.74 15.42
C LYS A 127 -7.01 -0.76 15.21
N LYS A 128 -6.45 -1.31 14.12
CA LYS A 128 -6.52 -2.74 13.79
C LYS A 128 -5.21 -3.21 13.18
N THR A 129 -4.54 -4.15 13.85
CA THR A 129 -3.24 -4.67 13.42
C THR A 129 -3.29 -5.47 12.11
N SER A 130 -4.47 -5.90 11.66
CA SER A 130 -4.67 -6.53 10.35
C SER A 130 -4.48 -5.56 9.18
N ILE A 131 -4.55 -4.24 9.41
CA ILE A 131 -4.31 -3.24 8.38
C ILE A 131 -2.80 -3.17 8.10
N PRO A 132 -2.36 -3.34 6.84
CA PRO A 132 -0.95 -3.28 6.51
C PRO A 132 -0.44 -1.83 6.50
N LEU A 133 0.83 -1.62 6.88
CA LEU A 133 1.50 -0.30 6.79
C LEU A 133 1.72 0.15 5.34
N THR A 134 1.76 -0.80 4.40
CA THR A 134 2.11 -0.56 3.00
C THR A 134 1.09 -1.18 2.07
N ASN A 135 0.84 -0.52 0.94
CA ASN A 135 0.02 -1.05 -0.15
C ASN A 135 0.76 -2.11 -1.00
N ASN A 136 1.60 -2.95 -0.37
CA ASN A 136 2.42 -3.93 -1.08
C ASN A 136 1.56 -4.98 -1.80
N GLU A 137 0.38 -5.32 -1.26
CA GLU A 137 -0.51 -6.28 -1.89
C GLU A 137 -1.11 -5.73 -3.20
N ALA A 138 -1.71 -4.53 -3.19
CA ALA A 138 -2.24 -3.97 -4.45
C ALA A 138 -1.12 -3.66 -5.44
N GLY A 139 0.03 -3.18 -4.96
CA GLY A 139 1.22 -2.99 -5.80
C GLY A 139 1.68 -4.29 -6.47
N ARG A 140 1.72 -5.42 -5.74
CA ARG A 140 2.06 -6.73 -6.30
C ARG A 140 1.02 -7.19 -7.33
N CYS A 141 -0.26 -7.06 -7.02
CA CYS A 141 -1.34 -7.45 -7.92
C CYS A 141 -1.26 -6.66 -9.24
N ILE A 142 -1.05 -5.35 -9.21
CA ILE A 142 -1.06 -4.52 -10.44
C ILE A 142 0.26 -4.64 -11.23
N LYS A 143 1.36 -5.07 -10.59
CA LYS A 143 2.68 -5.13 -11.25
C LYS A 143 2.70 -6.03 -12.49
N GLY A 144 2.01 -7.18 -12.43
CA GLY A 144 1.88 -8.08 -13.58
C GLY A 144 1.26 -7.39 -14.78
N PHE A 145 0.12 -6.73 -14.56
CA PHE A 145 -0.59 -5.96 -15.58
C PHE A 145 0.26 -4.83 -16.17
N VAL A 146 0.96 -4.07 -15.32
CA VAL A 146 1.82 -2.94 -15.77
C VAL A 146 2.97 -3.44 -16.64
N ILE A 147 3.63 -4.55 -16.26
CA ILE A 147 4.69 -5.17 -17.06
C ILE A 147 4.14 -5.65 -18.40
N GLN A 148 3.01 -6.36 -18.38
CA GLN A 148 2.37 -6.88 -19.60
C GLN A 148 1.97 -5.75 -20.56
N ARG A 149 1.42 -4.64 -20.04
CA ARG A 149 1.09 -3.45 -20.83
C ARG A 149 2.33 -2.82 -21.45
N LYS A 150 3.44 -2.73 -20.70
CA LYS A 150 4.71 -2.20 -21.22
C LYS A 150 5.29 -3.05 -22.34
N ILE A 151 5.27 -4.38 -22.20
CA ILE A 151 5.82 -5.31 -23.19
C ILE A 151 4.95 -5.37 -24.45
N SER A 152 3.62 -5.31 -24.30
CA SER A 152 2.70 -5.48 -25.43
C SER A 152 2.12 -4.17 -25.96
N PHE A 153 2.63 -3.01 -25.55
CA PHE A 153 2.16 -1.67 -25.93
C PHE A 153 0.68 -1.36 -25.63
N GLY A 154 0.02 -2.16 -24.80
CA GLY A 154 -1.40 -2.02 -24.48
C GLY A 154 -2.35 -2.63 -25.52
N THR A 155 -3.57 -2.11 -25.59
CA THR A 155 -4.59 -2.46 -26.57
C THR A 155 -5.42 -1.20 -26.87
N THR A 156 -5.97 -1.11 -28.07
CA THR A 156 -6.75 0.05 -28.55
C THR A 156 -8.23 -0.28 -28.73
N SER A 157 -8.67 -1.48 -28.34
CA SER A 157 -10.07 -1.92 -28.44
C SER A 157 -10.66 -2.31 -27.08
N ASP A 158 -11.94 -1.99 -26.88
CA ASP A 158 -12.69 -2.36 -25.66
C ASP A 158 -12.69 -3.88 -25.43
N ALA A 159 -12.79 -4.68 -26.51
CA ALA A 159 -12.69 -6.13 -26.44
C ALA A 159 -11.33 -6.59 -25.91
N GLY A 160 -10.23 -5.96 -26.36
CA GLY A 160 -8.88 -6.24 -25.88
C GLY A 160 -8.72 -5.88 -24.41
N ASP A 161 -9.24 -4.74 -23.96
CA ASP A 161 -9.18 -4.31 -22.55
C ASP A 161 -9.96 -5.27 -21.63
N LYS A 162 -11.16 -5.67 -22.05
CA LYS A 162 -11.98 -6.68 -21.34
C LYS A 162 -11.27 -8.04 -21.28
N PHE A 163 -10.65 -8.49 -22.37
CA PHE A 163 -9.90 -9.74 -22.37
C PHE A 163 -8.74 -9.70 -21.37
N ARG A 164 -7.91 -8.65 -21.43
CA ARG A 164 -6.73 -8.52 -20.55
C ARG A 164 -7.11 -8.41 -19.09
N SER A 165 -8.12 -7.61 -18.76
CA SER A 165 -8.62 -7.47 -17.39
C SER A 165 -9.13 -8.80 -16.82
N ARG A 166 -9.89 -9.58 -17.62
CA ARG A 166 -10.39 -10.90 -17.22
C ARG A 166 -9.27 -11.91 -16.99
N ILE A 167 -8.34 -12.04 -17.95
CA ILE A 167 -7.19 -12.96 -17.83
C ILE A 167 -6.34 -12.60 -16.61
N HIS A 168 -6.06 -11.32 -16.41
CA HIS A 168 -5.27 -10.88 -15.27
C HIS A 168 -5.98 -11.16 -13.93
N THR A 169 -7.30 -10.95 -13.87
CA THR A 169 -8.11 -11.28 -12.68
C THR A 169 -8.06 -12.77 -12.37
N LEU A 170 -8.19 -13.61 -13.40
CA LEU A 170 -8.10 -15.07 -13.27
C LEU A 170 -6.73 -15.50 -12.75
N ILE A 171 -5.64 -15.00 -13.34
CA ILE A 171 -4.27 -15.34 -12.92
C ILE A 171 -4.02 -14.93 -11.47
N GLU A 172 -4.39 -13.71 -11.07
CA GLU A 172 -4.20 -13.25 -9.69
C GLU A 172 -5.06 -14.04 -8.70
N THR A 173 -6.27 -14.44 -9.09
CA THR A 173 -7.13 -15.31 -8.28
C THR A 173 -6.51 -16.69 -8.09
N CYS A 174 -5.99 -17.30 -9.16
CA CYS A 174 -5.30 -18.58 -9.12
C CYS A 174 -4.08 -18.51 -8.19
N LYS A 175 -3.22 -17.49 -8.33
CA LYS A 175 -2.06 -17.27 -7.44
C LYS A 175 -2.47 -17.17 -5.98
N LYS A 176 -3.53 -16.40 -5.66
CA LYS A 176 -4.02 -16.24 -4.28
C LYS A 176 -4.56 -17.55 -3.68
N ARG A 177 -5.09 -18.44 -4.53
CA ARG A 177 -5.63 -19.75 -4.13
C ARG A 177 -4.59 -20.89 -4.21
N GLY A 178 -3.37 -20.61 -4.66
CA GLY A 178 -2.35 -21.64 -4.87
C GLY A 178 -2.64 -22.57 -6.06
N LEU A 179 -3.46 -22.12 -7.01
CA LEU A 179 -3.84 -22.87 -8.22
C LEU A 179 -2.95 -22.51 -9.41
N SER A 180 -2.74 -23.46 -10.31
CA SER A 180 -2.10 -23.23 -11.61
C SER A 180 -3.04 -22.48 -12.55
N ALA A 181 -2.67 -21.26 -12.93
CA ALA A 181 -3.46 -20.46 -13.87
C ALA A 181 -3.59 -21.13 -15.25
N MET A 182 -2.56 -21.85 -15.69
CA MET A 182 -2.61 -22.59 -16.96
C MET A 182 -3.61 -23.73 -16.88
N SER A 183 -3.61 -24.49 -15.78
CA SER A 183 -4.55 -25.61 -15.60
C SER A 183 -5.99 -25.12 -15.59
N VAL A 184 -6.27 -24.03 -14.85
CA VAL A 184 -7.61 -23.40 -14.81
C VAL A 184 -8.03 -22.88 -16.19
N LEU A 185 -7.13 -22.22 -16.93
CA LEU A 185 -7.44 -21.75 -18.29
C LEU A 185 -7.72 -22.91 -19.24
N SER A 186 -6.90 -23.96 -19.20
CA SER A 186 -7.10 -25.16 -20.01
C SER A 186 -8.45 -25.79 -19.72
N GLU A 187 -8.84 -25.93 -18.46
CA GLU A 187 -10.13 -26.52 -18.07
C GLU A 187 -11.33 -25.72 -18.60
N ILE A 188 -11.28 -24.38 -18.48
CA ILE A 188 -12.33 -23.48 -19.00
C ILE A 188 -12.40 -23.59 -20.54
N ILE A 189 -11.27 -23.56 -21.23
CA ILE A 189 -11.20 -23.61 -22.69
C ILE A 189 -11.68 -24.97 -23.21
N THR A 190 -11.23 -26.07 -22.60
CA THR A 190 -11.66 -27.43 -22.95
C THR A 190 -13.17 -27.57 -22.78
N SER A 191 -13.73 -27.11 -21.65
CA SER A 191 -15.18 -27.17 -21.42
C SER A 191 -15.97 -26.37 -22.47
N PHE A 192 -15.47 -25.20 -22.87
CA PHE A 192 -16.08 -24.38 -23.91
C PHE A 192 -16.04 -25.08 -25.29
N VAL A 193 -14.88 -25.64 -25.67
CA VAL A 193 -14.71 -26.37 -26.94
C VAL A 193 -15.61 -27.60 -26.99
N GLU A 194 -15.73 -28.32 -25.88
CA GLU A 194 -16.57 -29.51 -25.73
C GLU A 194 -18.07 -29.18 -25.55
N LYS A 195 -18.45 -27.89 -25.54
CA LYS A 195 -19.82 -27.41 -25.30
C LYS A 195 -20.43 -27.91 -23.98
N LYS A 196 -19.59 -28.12 -22.97
CA LYS A 196 -20.00 -28.46 -21.60
C LYS A 196 -20.30 -27.19 -20.79
N PRO A 197 -21.07 -27.28 -19.70
CA PRO A 197 -21.21 -26.18 -18.75
C PRO A 197 -19.84 -25.69 -18.27
N TYR A 198 -19.72 -24.37 -18.01
CA TYR A 198 -18.47 -23.81 -17.52
C TYR A 198 -18.12 -24.40 -16.15
N PRO A 199 -16.87 -24.86 -15.95
CA PRO A 199 -16.45 -25.48 -14.70
C PRO A 199 -16.40 -24.44 -13.57
N ASN A 200 -16.83 -24.83 -12.36
CA ASN A 200 -16.65 -24.00 -11.17
C ASN A 200 -15.21 -24.14 -10.65
N VAL A 201 -14.24 -23.64 -11.42
CA VAL A 201 -12.79 -23.71 -11.12
C VAL A 201 -12.36 -23.02 -9.82
N PHE A 202 -13.29 -22.33 -9.15
CA PHE A 202 -13.04 -21.60 -7.93
C PHE A 202 -13.97 -21.99 -6.78
N ASP A 203 -14.83 -23.00 -6.95
CA ASP A 203 -15.80 -23.44 -5.92
C ASP A 203 -16.49 -22.27 -5.21
N LEU A 204 -16.97 -21.30 -6.01
CA LEU A 204 -17.67 -20.11 -5.53
C LEU A 204 -19.16 -20.38 -5.30
#